data_AF-A0A523TB61-F1
#
_entry.id   AF-A0A523TB61-F1
#
_cell.length_a   1.000
_cell.length_b   1.000
_cell.length_c   1.000
_cell.angle_alpha   90.00
_cell.angle_beta   90.00
_cell.angle_gamma   90.00
#
_symmetry.space_group_name_H-M   'P 1'
#
loop_
_entity.id
_entity.type
_entity.pdbx_description
1 polymer ?
#
loop_
_entity_poly.entity_id
_entity_poly.type
_entity_poly.pdbx_seq_one_letter_code
_entity_poly.pdbx_strand_id
1 'polypeptide(L)' 'MKEKLLGWLKETLETLVIAFVLAFLIRTFVVQGFWIPSGSMEPNLHIGDRLLAYKFFYGL' A
#
# COMPACT_ATOMS: atom_id res chain seq x y z
N MET A 1 -9.20 13.55 34.52
CA MET A 1 -9.45 13.82 33.09
C MET A 1 -8.24 13.50 32.20
N LYS A 2 -7.01 13.89 32.59
CA LYS A 2 -5.77 13.61 31.85
C LYS A 2 -5.43 12.12 31.68
N GLU A 3 -5.66 11.30 32.71
CA GLU A 3 -5.42 9.84 32.68
C GLU A 3 -6.22 9.13 31.57
N LYS A 4 -7.50 9.48 31.39
CA LYS A 4 -8.34 8.95 30.30
C LYS A 4 -7.85 9.38 28.92
N LEU A 5 -7.34 10.62 28.80
CA LEU A 5 -6.81 11.15 27.55
C LEU A 5 -5.52 10.43 27.14
N LEU A 6 -4.62 10.18 28.09
CA LEU A 6 -3.37 9.45 27.89
C LEU A 6 -3.62 7.99 27.48
N GLY A 7 -4.58 7.32 28.12
CA GLY A 7 -4.99 5.96 27.75
C GLY A 7 -5.51 5.90 26.30
N TRP A 8 -6.43 6.80 25.94
CA TRP A 8 -6.97 6.88 24.59
C TRP A 8 -5.91 7.16 23.51
N LEU A 9 -4.97 8.07 23.80
CA LEU A 9 -3.86 8.36 22.89
C LEU A 9 -2.94 7.15 22.70
N LYS A 10 -2.65 6.40 23.76
CA LYS A 10 -1.81 5.20 23.69
C LYS A 10 -2.45 4.12 22.81
N GLU A 11 -3.73 3.83 23.02
CA GLU A 11 -4.47 2.83 22.24
C GLU A 11 -4.55 3.23 20.76
N THR A 12 -4.78 4.51 20.48
CA THR A 12 -4.82 5.05 19.11
C THR A 12 -3.45 4.95 18.44
N LEU A 13 -2.37 5.30 19.14
CA LEU A 13 -1.01 5.20 18.62
C LEU A 13 -0.62 3.75 18.35
N GLU A 14 -0.92 2.83 19.26
CA GLU A 14 -0.64 1.41 19.08
C GLU A 14 -1.34 0.86 17.83
N THR A 15 -2.64 1.19 17.66
CA THR A 15 -3.42 0.78 16.49
C THR A 15 -2.85 1.38 15.20
N LEU A 16 -2.47 2.66 15.22
CA LEU A 16 -1.86 3.34 14.06
C LEU A 16 -0.52 2.72 13.68
N VAL A 17 0.33 2.38 14.65
CA VAL A 17 1.62 1.74 14.40
C VAL A 17 1.43 0.37 13.75
N ILE A 18 0.51 -0.44 14.28
CA ILE A 18 0.22 -1.77 13.70
C ILE A 18 -0.31 -1.62 12.27
N ALA A 19 -1.26 -0.71 12.04
CA ALA A 19 -1.81 -0.46 10.71
C ALA A 19 -0.74 0.03 9.73
N PHE A 20 0.17 0.90 10.17
CA PHE A 20 1.26 1.42 9.35
C PHE A 20 2.26 0.32 8.96
N VAL A 21 2.67 -0.51 9.93
CA VAL A 21 3.58 -1.64 9.67
C VAL A 21 2.96 -2.62 8.67
N LEU A 22 1.68 -2.97 8.86
CA LEU A 22 0.97 -3.85 7.92
C LEU A 22 0.87 -3.23 6.52
N ALA A 23 0.47 -1.95 6.43
CA ALA A 23 0.40 -1.24 5.16
C ALA A 23 1.76 -1.17 4.45
N PHE A 24 2.84 -0.93 5.21
CA PHE A 24 4.21 -0.90 4.68
C PHE A 24 4.64 -2.26 4.12
N LEU A 25 4.37 -3.35 4.84
CA LEU A 25 4.68 -4.71 4.38
C LEU A 25 3.89 -5.07 3.13
N ILE A 26 2.58 -4.78 3.09
CA ILE A 26 1.72 -5.04 1.94
C ILE A 26 2.22 -4.27 0.70
N ARG A 27 2.53 -2.99 0.85
CA ARG A 27 3.05 -2.16 -0.25
C ARG A 27 4.44 -2.60 -0.73
N THR A 28 5.27 -3.10 0.18
CA THR A 28 6.63 -3.53 -0.17
C THR A 28 6.62 -4.87 -0.89
N PHE A 29 5.85 -5.85 -0.41
CA PHE A 29 5.96 -7.24 -0.85
C PHE A 29 4.76 -7.76 -1.65
N VAL A 30 3.56 -7.19 -1.50
CA VAL A 30 2.32 -7.78 -2.03
C VAL A 30 1.83 -7.04 -3.27
N VAL A 31 1.74 -5.71 -3.21
CA VAL A 31 1.14 -4.90 -4.29
C VAL A 31 2.08 -3.76 -4.70
N GLN A 32 2.09 -3.42 -5.99
CA GLN A 32 2.75 -2.21 -6.48
C GLN A 32 1.91 -1.52 -7.55
N GLY A 33 1.83 -0.20 -7.45
CA GLY A 33 1.21 0.64 -8.48
C GLY A 33 2.16 0.91 -9.63
N PHE A 34 1.66 0.77 -10.85
CA PHE A 34 2.36 1.08 -12.09
C PHE A 34 1.55 2.06 -12.92
N TRP A 35 2.27 2.93 -13.62
CA TRP A 35 1.74 3.82 -14.64
C TRP A 35 2.42 3.46 -15.96
N ILE A 36 1.66 3.32 -17.03
CA ILE A 36 2.17 2.89 -18.34
C ILE A 36 2.63 4.10 -19.16
N PRO A 37 3.96 4.26 -19.39
CA PRO A 37 4.51 5.43 -20.09
C PRO A 37 4.58 5.24 -21.62
N SER A 38 4.49 4.01 -22.12
CA SER A 38 4.69 3.68 -23.54
C SER A 38 3.70 2.63 -24.04
N GLY A 39 3.40 2.66 -25.34
CA GLY A 39 2.46 1.73 -26.00
C GLY A 39 3.04 0.35 -26.32
N SER A 40 4.17 -0.05 -25.72
CA SER A 40 4.79 -1.36 -25.97
C SER A 40 3.89 -2.55 -25.59
N MET A 41 2.85 -2.31 -24.78
CA MET A 41 1.89 -3.29 -24.31
C MET A 41 0.50 -3.15 -24.98
N GLU A 42 0.39 -2.31 -26.02
CA GLU A 42 -0.83 -2.25 -26.83
C GLU A 42 -1.05 -3.58 -27.57
N PRO A 43 -2.31 -4.03 -27.72
CA PRO A 43 -3.56 -3.34 -27.38
C PRO A 43 -4.06 -3.58 -25.94
N ASN A 44 -3.35 -4.35 -25.13
CA ASN A 44 -3.85 -4.76 -23.81
C ASN A 44 -3.84 -3.62 -22.78
N LEU A 45 -2.82 -2.78 -22.82
CA LEU A 45 -2.65 -1.62 -21.93
C LEU A 45 -2.32 -0.39 -22.75
N HIS A 46 -3.01 0.72 -22.45
CA HIS A 46 -2.85 1.98 -23.16
C HIS A 46 -1.98 2.95 -22.36
N ILE A 47 -1.36 3.89 -23.06
CA ILE A 47 -0.57 4.95 -22.43
C ILE A 47 -1.46 5.77 -21.50
N GLY A 48 -1.04 5.93 -20.25
CA GLY A 48 -1.81 6.65 -19.24
C GLY A 48 -2.54 5.75 -18.24
N ASP A 49 -2.66 4.44 -18.52
CA ASP A 49 -3.32 3.50 -17.62
C ASP A 49 -2.56 3.37 -16.29
N ARG A 50 -3.34 3.15 -15.22
CA ARG A 50 -2.84 2.91 -13.86
C ARG A 50 -3.29 1.53 -13.40
N LEU A 51 -2.33 0.70 -13.00
CA LEU A 51 -2.57 -0.67 -12.57
C LEU A 51 -1.97 -0.93 -11.19
N LEU A 52 -2.60 -1.83 -10.45
CA LEU A 52 -2.02 -2.45 -9.26
C LEU A 52 -1.61 -3.88 -9.62
N ALA A 53 -0.31 -4.16 -9.61
CA ALA A 53 0.20 -5.49 -9.86
C ALA A 53 0.41 -6.24 -8.54
N TYR A 54 0.11 -7.54 -8.54
CA TYR A 54 0.35 -8.44 -7.41
C TYR A 54 1.74 -9.09 -7.55
N LYS A 55 2.67 -8.72 -6.68
CA LYS A 55 4.09 -9.07 -6.80
C LYS A 55 4.37 -10.57 -6.77
N PHE A 56 3.57 -11.37 -6.07
CA PHE A 56 3.80 -12.81 -5.97
C PHE A 56 3.68 -13.56 -7.31
N PHE A 57 2.87 -13.05 -8.26
CA PHE A 57 2.67 -13.72 -9.55
C PHE A 57 3.66 -13.27 -10.63
N TYR A 58 4.33 -12.12 -10.44
CA TYR A 58 5.26 -11.54 -11.41
C TYR A 58 6.73 -11.93 -11.20
N GLY A 59 6.98 -12.90 -10.31
CA GLY A 59 8.32 -13.38 -9.99
C GLY A 59 9.00 -12.51 -8.93
N LEU A 60 9.61 -13.19 -7.95
CA LEU A 60 10.68 -12.61 -7.15
C LEU A 60 11.96 -12.61 -8.00
#